data_AF-A0A7W1QTF5-F1
#
_entry.id   AF-A0A7W1QTF5-F1
#
_cell.length_a   1.000
_cell.length_b   1.000
_cell.length_c   1.000
_cell.angle_alpha   90.00
_cell.angle_beta   90.00
_cell.angle_gamma   90.00
#
_symmetry.space_group_name_H-M   'P 1'
#
loop_
_entity.id
_entity.type
_entity.pdbx_description
1 polymer ?
#
loop_
_entity_poly.entity_id
_entity_poly.type
_entity_poly.pdbx_seq_one_letter_code
_entity_poly.pdbx_strand_id
1 'polypeptide(L)'
;MGTFVAAQAQSSSIQSSFDFRNGAQGWQAGFADYPPAYNPNDFYQLKAEMRSLPPELGVSGTGFYIQGDNHSDDLFMFLKRRLGPADGVIAGQKYQLRFSITFASNTQSMCVGVGGAPGESVFLKAGGSPIEPLPVGDAFGLKMNVDKGNQSQGGPAASSFGDVANGLPCNPSSRPYVSIQRDNLHTFDVTANANGELWLLVGTDSGFEALTALYYQRIDVQLM
;
A
#
# COMPACT_ATOMS: atom_id res chain seq x y z
N MET A 1 42.30 37.49 5.53
CA MET A 1 41.44 36.58 6.29
C MET A 1 40.37 36.07 5.35
N GLY A 2 40.53 34.85 4.84
CA GLY A 2 39.58 34.25 3.90
C GLY A 2 38.40 33.65 4.66
N THR A 3 37.20 34.15 4.40
CA THR A 3 35.95 33.58 4.87
C THR A 3 35.63 32.34 4.03
N PHE A 4 35.72 31.17 4.66
CA PHE A 4 35.14 29.95 4.10
C PHE A 4 33.63 30.02 4.28
N VAL A 5 32.90 30.15 3.18
CA VAL A 5 31.46 29.89 3.15
C VAL A 5 31.31 28.37 3.14
N ALA A 6 30.82 27.80 4.23
CA ALA A 6 30.40 26.41 4.24
C ALA A 6 29.22 26.27 3.26
N ALA A 7 29.41 25.53 2.18
CA ALA A 7 28.32 25.11 1.32
C ALA A 7 27.39 24.23 2.17
N GLN A 8 26.17 24.71 2.43
CA GLN A 8 25.12 23.87 2.99
C GLN A 8 24.87 22.75 1.99
N ALA A 9 25.10 21.51 2.40
CA ALA A 9 24.72 20.35 1.61
C ALA A 9 23.20 20.39 1.45
N GLN A 10 22.75 20.72 0.24
CA GLN A 10 21.35 20.69 -0.11
C GLN A 10 20.95 19.21 -0.11
N SER A 11 20.16 18.77 0.87
CA SER A 11 19.62 17.42 0.89
C SER A 11 18.70 17.28 -0.32
N SER A 12 19.18 16.58 -1.35
CA SER A 12 18.37 16.27 -2.52
C SER A 12 17.33 15.23 -2.10
N SER A 13 16.08 15.67 -1.86
CA SER A 13 14.99 14.72 -1.63
C SER A 13 14.75 13.91 -2.91
N ILE A 14 14.63 12.59 -2.79
CA ILE A 14 14.26 11.73 -3.92
C ILE A 14 12.74 11.84 -4.08
N GLN A 15 12.27 12.15 -5.30
CA GLN A 15 10.86 12.19 -5.63
C GLN A 15 10.58 11.15 -6.70
N SER A 16 9.62 10.26 -6.45
CA SER A 16 9.20 9.23 -7.39
C SER A 16 7.70 9.26 -7.56
N SER A 17 7.25 9.12 -8.80
CA SER A 17 5.84 9.17 -9.18
C SER A 17 5.48 7.97 -10.05
N PHE A 18 4.47 7.22 -9.62
CA PHE A 18 4.00 6.00 -10.29
C PHE A 18 2.53 6.16 -10.63
N ASP A 19 2.24 6.39 -11.90
CA ASP A 19 0.90 6.52 -12.46
C ASP A 19 0.56 5.25 -13.23
N PHE A 20 -0.33 4.45 -12.65
CA PHE A 20 -0.66 3.10 -13.14
C PHE A 20 -1.41 3.09 -14.48
N ARG A 21 -1.70 4.26 -15.07
CA ARG A 21 -2.07 4.35 -16.49
C ARG A 21 -0.91 3.98 -17.42
N ASN A 22 0.33 4.04 -16.92
CA ASN A 22 1.57 3.71 -17.63
C ASN A 22 2.10 2.31 -17.28
N GLY A 23 1.22 1.40 -16.82
CA GLY A 23 1.60 0.03 -16.43
C GLY A 23 2.10 -0.06 -14.98
N ALA A 24 2.64 -1.21 -14.61
CA ALA A 24 3.01 -1.51 -13.22
C ALA A 24 4.25 -0.75 -12.71
N GLN A 25 5.10 -0.20 -13.59
CA GLN A 25 6.27 0.62 -13.24
C GLN A 25 7.21 -0.01 -12.16
N GLY A 26 7.35 -1.34 -12.18
CA GLY A 26 8.17 -2.09 -11.23
C GLY A 26 7.48 -2.44 -9.91
N TRP A 27 6.23 -2.03 -9.71
CA TRP A 27 5.40 -2.51 -8.61
C TRP A 27 4.97 -3.96 -8.83
N GLN A 28 4.98 -4.73 -7.76
CA GLN A 28 4.55 -6.12 -7.72
C GLN A 28 3.55 -6.30 -6.59
N ALA A 29 2.49 -7.06 -6.84
CA ALA A 29 1.50 -7.36 -5.82
C ALA A 29 1.87 -8.60 -5.00
N GLY A 30 1.34 -8.68 -3.78
CA GLY A 30 1.43 -9.82 -2.90
C GLY A 30 0.26 -9.86 -1.92
N PHE A 31 0.13 -11.01 -1.25
CA PHE A 31 -0.92 -11.29 -0.28
C PHE A 31 -0.31 -12.03 0.91
N ALA A 32 -0.68 -11.64 2.12
CA ALA A 32 -0.22 -12.24 3.37
C ALA A 32 -1.31 -12.21 4.45
N ASP A 33 -0.99 -12.77 5.61
CA ASP A 33 -1.82 -12.80 6.82
C ASP A 33 -3.15 -13.55 6.62
N TYR A 34 -3.03 -14.71 5.98
CA TYR A 34 -4.13 -15.67 5.83
C TYR A 34 -3.66 -17.11 6.11
N PRO A 35 -4.49 -17.94 6.77
CA PRO A 35 -4.22 -19.35 7.02
C PRO A 35 -4.02 -20.18 5.75
N PRO A 36 -3.41 -21.38 5.84
CA PRO A 36 -3.34 -22.30 4.73
C PRO A 36 -4.77 -22.73 4.33
N ALA A 37 -5.08 -22.64 3.04
CA ALA A 37 -6.31 -23.18 2.47
C ALA A 37 -5.97 -24.23 1.41
N TYR A 38 -6.82 -25.24 1.25
CA TYR A 38 -6.64 -26.28 0.23
C TYR A 38 -6.65 -25.69 -1.19
N ASN A 39 -7.45 -24.65 -1.41
CA ASN A 39 -7.46 -23.87 -2.64
C ASN A 39 -7.54 -22.36 -2.29
N PRO A 40 -6.39 -21.72 -2.06
CA PRO A 40 -6.36 -20.33 -1.57
C PRO A 40 -6.88 -19.35 -2.61
N ASN A 41 -6.72 -19.63 -3.92
CA ASN A 41 -7.21 -18.75 -4.97
C ASN A 41 -8.74 -18.75 -5.05
N ASP A 42 -9.40 -19.91 -4.90
CA ASP A 42 -10.87 -19.95 -4.90
C ASP A 42 -11.45 -19.49 -3.57
N PHE A 43 -10.78 -19.80 -2.46
CA PHE A 43 -11.28 -19.46 -1.12
C PHE A 43 -11.11 -17.98 -0.79
N TYR A 44 -9.91 -17.43 -0.99
CA TYR A 44 -9.63 -16.01 -0.73
C TYR A 44 -9.80 -15.13 -1.97
N GLN A 45 -10.14 -15.70 -3.13
CA GLN A 45 -10.39 -14.93 -4.37
C GLN A 45 -9.25 -13.94 -4.72
N LEU A 46 -8.00 -14.29 -4.42
CA LEU A 46 -6.86 -13.38 -4.56
C LEU A 46 -6.59 -13.04 -6.02
N LYS A 47 -6.62 -11.74 -6.36
CA LYS A 47 -6.32 -11.29 -7.74
C LYS A 47 -5.58 -9.97 -7.73
N ALA A 48 -4.57 -9.86 -8.57
CA ALA A 48 -3.90 -8.59 -8.83
C ALA A 48 -3.50 -8.48 -10.30
N GLU A 49 -3.86 -7.37 -10.96
CA GLU A 49 -3.57 -7.16 -12.39
C GLU A 49 -3.66 -5.67 -12.76
N MET A 50 -3.03 -5.28 -13.87
CA MET A 50 -3.33 -4.00 -14.50
C MET A 50 -4.70 -4.10 -15.16
N ARG A 51 -5.66 -3.28 -14.74
CA ARG A 51 -7.05 -3.34 -15.22
C ARG A 51 -7.54 -1.96 -15.62
N SER A 52 -8.39 -1.87 -16.63
CA SER A 52 -9.10 -0.63 -16.98
C SER A 52 -9.84 -0.08 -15.78
N LEU A 53 -9.75 1.24 -15.57
CA LEU A 53 -10.47 1.93 -14.51
C LEU A 53 -11.98 1.86 -14.75
N PRO A 54 -12.80 1.74 -13.69
CA PRO A 54 -14.26 1.80 -13.80
C PRO A 54 -14.74 3.07 -14.54
N PRO A 55 -15.66 2.95 -15.53
CA PRO A 55 -16.11 4.10 -16.33
C PRO A 55 -16.70 5.25 -15.50
N GLU A 56 -17.33 4.94 -14.36
CA GLU A 56 -17.93 5.92 -13.45
C GLU A 56 -16.91 6.90 -12.84
N LEU A 57 -15.62 6.57 -12.87
CA LEU A 57 -14.56 7.47 -12.40
C LEU A 57 -14.29 8.62 -13.38
N GLY A 58 -14.85 8.59 -14.60
CA GLY A 58 -14.71 9.64 -15.60
C GLY A 58 -13.28 9.82 -16.14
N VAL A 59 -12.37 8.88 -15.81
CA VAL A 59 -10.98 8.88 -16.25
C VAL A 59 -10.69 7.61 -17.05
N SER A 60 -10.18 7.78 -18.27
CA SER A 60 -9.72 6.66 -19.09
C SER A 60 -8.32 6.20 -18.66
N GLY A 61 -8.07 4.90 -18.78
CA GLY A 61 -6.76 4.31 -18.52
C GLY A 61 -6.85 3.07 -17.64
N THR A 62 -5.71 2.63 -17.12
CA THR A 62 -5.59 1.49 -16.22
C THR A 62 -5.25 1.93 -14.80
N GLY A 63 -5.61 1.10 -13.83
CA GLY A 63 -5.08 1.11 -12.47
C GLY A 63 -4.50 -0.26 -12.11
N PHE A 64 -3.77 -0.33 -11.02
CA PHE A 64 -3.35 -1.59 -10.41
C PHE A 64 -4.53 -2.12 -9.58
N TYR A 65 -5.27 -3.05 -10.16
CA TYR A 65 -6.37 -3.71 -9.48
C TYR A 65 -5.84 -4.75 -8.50
N ILE A 66 -6.38 -4.77 -7.29
CA ILE A 66 -6.12 -5.81 -6.30
C ILE A 66 -7.43 -6.18 -5.59
N GLN A 67 -7.63 -7.47 -5.36
CA GLN A 67 -8.79 -7.98 -4.62
C GLN A 67 -8.40 -9.15 -3.71
N GLY A 68 -9.22 -9.36 -2.69
CA GLY A 68 -9.17 -10.52 -1.81
C GLY A 68 -10.43 -10.60 -0.96
N ASP A 69 -10.91 -11.82 -0.77
CA ASP A 69 -12.00 -12.21 0.10
C ASP A 69 -11.42 -12.64 1.43
N ASN A 70 -11.54 -11.78 2.45
CA ASN A 70 -10.90 -12.00 3.72
C ASN A 70 -11.69 -13.00 4.58
N HIS A 71 -11.04 -14.12 4.91
CA HIS A 71 -11.55 -15.13 5.83
C HIS A 71 -10.64 -15.31 7.06
N SER A 72 -9.69 -14.38 7.28
CA SER A 72 -8.70 -14.46 8.35
C SER A 72 -8.81 -13.35 9.40
N ASP A 73 -9.70 -12.36 9.20
CA ASP A 73 -9.75 -11.12 10.00
C ASP A 73 -8.45 -10.27 9.92
N ASP A 74 -7.56 -10.61 8.98
CA ASP A 74 -6.26 -9.92 8.88
C ASP A 74 -5.64 -9.94 7.46
N LEU A 75 -6.39 -10.28 6.41
CA LEU A 75 -5.83 -10.40 5.06
C LEU A 75 -5.12 -9.09 4.64
N PHE A 76 -3.82 -9.19 4.40
CA PHE A 76 -2.99 -8.09 3.92
C PHE A 76 -2.74 -8.20 2.42
N MET A 77 -3.37 -7.30 1.66
CA MET A 77 -3.19 -7.17 0.22
C MET A 77 -2.23 -6.01 -0.04
N PHE A 78 -1.13 -6.22 -0.76
CA PHE A 78 -0.11 -5.18 -0.87
C PHE A 78 0.57 -5.11 -2.24
N LEU A 79 1.16 -3.95 -2.49
CA LEU A 79 2.08 -3.65 -3.58
C LEU A 79 3.44 -3.32 -2.96
N LYS A 80 4.50 -3.80 -3.61
CA LYS A 80 5.89 -3.48 -3.26
C LYS A 80 6.67 -3.00 -4.47
N ARG A 81 7.66 -2.14 -4.24
CA ARG A 81 8.61 -1.72 -5.28
C ARG A 81 9.98 -1.44 -4.67
N ARG A 82 11.03 -1.97 -5.27
CA ARG A 82 12.41 -1.65 -4.90
C ARG A 82 12.83 -0.30 -5.47
N LEU A 83 13.40 0.57 -4.66
CA LEU A 83 14.24 1.68 -5.09
C LEU A 83 15.71 1.31 -4.86
N GLY A 84 16.60 1.77 -5.73
CA GLY A 84 18.04 1.50 -5.64
C GLY A 84 18.90 2.75 -5.89
N PRO A 85 20.23 2.57 -6.03
CA PRO A 85 21.14 3.69 -6.32
C PRO A 85 20.80 4.45 -7.61
N ALA A 86 20.21 3.77 -8.60
CA ALA A 86 19.75 4.41 -9.84
C ALA A 86 18.56 5.36 -9.63
N ASP A 87 17.78 5.15 -8.56
CA ASP A 87 16.71 6.05 -8.12
C ASP A 87 17.22 7.14 -7.15
N GLY A 88 18.52 7.15 -6.83
CA GLY A 88 19.15 8.10 -5.90
C GLY A 88 19.27 7.61 -4.46
N VAL A 89 18.90 6.36 -4.15
CA VAL A 89 19.01 5.81 -2.79
C VAL A 89 20.47 5.55 -2.43
N ILE A 90 20.89 6.03 -1.27
CA ILE A 90 22.25 5.93 -0.75
C ILE A 90 22.31 4.80 0.28
N ALA A 91 23.28 3.90 0.14
CA ALA A 91 23.47 2.78 1.07
C ALA A 91 23.65 3.26 2.53
N GLY A 92 22.93 2.62 3.45
CA GLY A 92 22.97 2.95 4.88
C GLY A 92 22.35 4.30 5.26
N GLN A 93 21.85 5.08 4.30
CA GLN A 93 21.18 6.35 4.57
C GLN A 93 19.81 6.08 5.18
N LYS A 94 19.48 6.87 6.20
CA LYS A 94 18.17 6.90 6.83
C LYS A 94 17.28 7.89 6.08
N TYR A 95 16.07 7.48 5.75
CA TYR A 95 15.08 8.27 5.03
C TYR A 95 13.78 8.38 5.79
N GLN A 96 13.16 9.56 5.73
CA GLN A 96 11.76 9.73 6.05
C GLN A 96 10.91 9.64 4.78
N LEU A 97 9.85 8.84 4.80
CA LEU A 97 9.01 8.60 3.62
C LEU A 97 7.69 9.35 3.74
N ARG A 98 7.39 10.22 2.77
CA ARG A 98 6.08 10.83 2.59
C ARG A 98 5.40 10.21 1.37
N PHE A 99 4.17 9.76 1.52
CA PHE A 99 3.39 9.20 0.42
C PHE A 99 2.17 10.05 0.11
N SER A 100 1.82 10.10 -1.18
CA SER A 100 0.52 10.47 -1.68
C SER A 100 -0.03 9.30 -2.49
N ILE A 101 -1.15 8.73 -2.04
CA ILE A 101 -1.72 7.50 -2.63
C ILE A 101 -3.11 7.81 -3.13
N THR A 102 -3.30 7.70 -4.44
CA THR A 102 -4.61 7.80 -5.09
C THR A 102 -5.09 6.40 -5.45
N PHE A 103 -6.27 6.03 -4.95
CA PHE A 103 -6.92 4.75 -5.23
C PHE A 103 -8.42 4.93 -5.39
N ALA A 104 -9.09 4.03 -6.10
CA ALA A 104 -10.54 3.99 -6.14
C ALA A 104 -11.09 2.87 -5.27
N SER A 105 -12.13 3.20 -4.50
CA SER A 105 -12.87 2.26 -3.67
C SER A 105 -14.37 2.37 -3.91
N ASN A 106 -15.05 1.22 -3.90
CA ASN A 106 -16.51 1.12 -3.93
C ASN A 106 -17.13 0.84 -2.54
N THR A 107 -16.32 0.85 -1.48
CA THR A 107 -16.80 0.67 -0.11
C THR A 107 -17.29 2.00 0.45
N GLN A 108 -18.60 2.08 0.72
CA GLN A 108 -19.25 3.26 1.28
C GLN A 108 -19.02 3.36 2.80
N SER A 109 -19.19 4.57 3.33
CA SER A 109 -18.99 4.86 4.75
C SER A 109 -20.16 4.39 5.62
N MET A 110 -19.84 4.01 6.86
CA MET A 110 -20.77 3.59 7.91
C MET A 110 -21.65 2.40 7.51
N CYS A 111 -21.16 1.55 6.60
CA CYS A 111 -21.82 0.29 6.29
C CYS A 111 -21.55 -0.76 7.36
N VAL A 112 -22.55 -1.60 7.63
CA VAL A 112 -22.39 -2.77 8.49
C VAL A 112 -21.89 -3.95 7.65
N GLY A 113 -20.83 -4.59 8.11
CA GLY A 113 -20.23 -5.78 7.50
C GLY A 113 -19.90 -6.85 8.53
N VAL A 114 -19.49 -8.03 8.06
CA VAL A 114 -19.00 -9.13 8.91
C VAL A 114 -17.56 -8.83 9.31
N GLY A 115 -17.20 -9.06 10.57
CA GLY A 115 -15.90 -8.71 11.16
C GLY A 115 -15.71 -7.20 11.40
N GLY A 116 -16.24 -6.37 10.51
CA GLY A 116 -16.15 -4.92 10.61
C GLY A 116 -16.86 -4.19 9.47
N ALA A 117 -16.72 -2.87 9.44
CA ALA A 117 -17.28 -2.05 8.38
C ALA A 117 -16.48 -2.22 7.08
N PRO A 118 -17.12 -2.42 5.91
CA PRO A 118 -16.41 -2.68 4.65
C PRO A 118 -15.38 -1.62 4.25
N GLY A 119 -15.60 -0.36 4.60
CA GLY A 119 -14.65 0.72 4.36
C GLY A 119 -13.70 0.93 5.53
N GLU A 120 -14.26 1.15 6.72
CA GLU A 120 -13.52 1.61 7.90
C GLU A 120 -12.72 0.51 8.63
N SER A 121 -12.99 -0.77 8.34
CA SER A 121 -12.21 -1.91 8.85
C SER A 121 -11.20 -2.45 7.84
N VAL A 122 -10.95 -1.71 6.76
CA VAL A 122 -9.89 -2.00 5.79
C VAL A 122 -8.90 -0.83 5.81
N PHE A 123 -7.76 -1.04 6.44
CA PHE A 123 -6.82 0.01 6.78
C PHE A 123 -5.75 0.15 5.71
N LEU A 124 -5.65 1.32 5.07
CA LEU A 124 -4.57 1.64 4.16
C LEU A 124 -3.26 1.76 4.94
N LYS A 125 -2.22 1.10 4.43
CA LYS A 125 -0.88 1.04 4.99
C LYS A 125 0.14 1.54 3.97
N ALA A 126 1.13 2.30 4.42
CA ALA A 126 2.27 2.67 3.59
C ALA A 126 3.55 2.89 4.41
N GLY A 127 4.69 2.51 3.82
CA GLY A 127 6.00 2.67 4.43
C GLY A 127 7.10 2.05 3.57
N GLY A 128 8.15 1.56 4.22
CA GLY A 128 9.24 0.88 3.54
C GLY A 128 10.14 0.04 4.44
N SER A 129 11.06 -0.69 3.82
CA SER A 129 11.94 -1.67 4.49
C SER A 129 13.30 -1.80 3.80
N PRO A 130 14.39 -2.09 4.53
CA PRO A 130 15.69 -2.46 3.94
C PRO A 130 15.68 -3.80 3.21
N ILE A 131 14.70 -4.66 3.50
CA ILE A 131 14.54 -5.98 2.90
C ILE A 131 13.24 -6.05 2.11
N GLU A 132 13.20 -6.94 1.13
CA GLU A 132 12.02 -7.15 0.30
C GLU A 132 10.82 -7.63 1.15
N PRO A 133 9.66 -6.94 1.12
CA PRO A 133 8.43 -7.41 1.73
C PRO A 133 7.94 -8.68 1.03
N LEU A 134 7.80 -9.76 1.79
CA LEU A 134 7.41 -11.08 1.29
C LEU A 134 6.47 -11.76 2.27
N PRO A 135 5.46 -12.50 1.76
CA PRO A 135 4.76 -13.47 2.57
C PRO A 135 5.70 -14.64 2.83
N VAL A 136 5.89 -14.99 4.10
CA VAL A 136 6.68 -16.13 4.55
C VAL A 136 5.75 -17.09 5.28
N GLY A 137 5.80 -18.36 4.87
CA GLY A 137 4.89 -19.39 5.36
C GLY A 137 5.43 -20.11 6.59
N ASP A 138 4.51 -20.44 7.50
CA ASP A 138 4.70 -21.44 8.55
C ASP A 138 3.49 -22.39 8.61
N ALA A 139 3.40 -23.20 9.68
CA ALA A 139 2.30 -24.14 9.88
C ALA A 139 0.92 -23.47 10.05
N PHE A 140 0.88 -22.16 10.32
CA PHE A 140 -0.31 -21.39 10.63
C PHE A 140 -0.74 -20.44 9.51
N GLY A 141 0.05 -20.31 8.44
CA GLY A 141 -0.32 -19.51 7.27
C GLY A 141 0.84 -18.74 6.68
N LEU A 142 0.52 -17.82 5.77
CA LEU A 142 1.47 -16.86 5.24
C LEU A 142 1.42 -15.59 6.09
N LYS A 143 2.57 -15.10 6.55
CA LYS A 143 2.70 -13.84 7.28
C LYS A 143 3.71 -12.92 6.64
N MET A 144 3.59 -11.61 6.85
CA MET A 144 4.62 -10.68 6.39
C MET A 144 5.96 -10.91 7.11
N ASN A 145 7.06 -10.88 6.36
CA ASN A 145 8.43 -10.89 6.90
C ASN A 145 8.89 -9.52 7.46
N VAL A 146 8.07 -8.50 7.29
CA VAL A 146 8.30 -7.13 7.76
C VAL A 146 7.14 -6.69 8.63
N ASP A 147 7.42 -5.93 9.69
CA ASP A 147 6.40 -5.50 10.65
C ASP A 147 5.58 -4.31 10.10
N LYS A 148 4.42 -4.62 9.53
CA LYS A 148 3.40 -3.66 9.06
C LYS A 148 2.43 -3.18 10.15
N GLY A 149 2.62 -3.64 11.39
CA GLY A 149 1.62 -3.55 12.44
C GLY A 149 0.41 -4.43 12.17
N ASN A 150 -0.70 -4.14 12.83
CA ASN A 150 -1.93 -4.94 12.78
C ASN A 150 -3.16 -4.05 12.69
N GLN A 151 -4.01 -4.30 11.70
CA GLN A 151 -5.26 -3.56 11.46
C GLN A 151 -5.06 -2.05 11.50
N SER A 152 -5.64 -1.32 12.45
CA SER A 152 -5.50 0.15 12.53
C SER A 152 -4.10 0.62 12.96
N GLN A 153 -3.28 -0.25 13.55
CA GLN A 153 -2.00 0.10 14.15
C GLN A 153 -0.85 -0.05 13.15
N GLY A 154 -0.06 1.02 12.96
CA GLY A 154 1.14 0.95 12.13
C GLY A 154 2.31 0.23 12.81
N GLY A 155 3.26 -0.25 12.00
CA GLY A 155 4.53 -0.82 12.42
C GLY A 155 5.73 -0.21 11.67
N PRO A 156 6.97 -0.60 12.03
CA PRO A 156 8.21 -0.05 11.44
C PRO A 156 8.27 -0.09 9.91
N ALA A 157 7.65 -1.09 9.27
CA ALA A 157 7.64 -1.22 7.82
C ALA A 157 6.45 -0.51 7.14
N ALA A 158 5.36 -0.24 7.86
CA ALA A 158 4.22 0.50 7.32
C ALA A 158 3.37 1.17 8.40
N SER A 159 3.13 2.47 8.25
CA SER A 159 2.19 3.22 9.07
C SER A 159 0.76 3.11 8.54
N SER A 160 -0.22 3.39 9.38
CA SER A 160 -1.63 3.52 8.99
C SER A 160 -1.90 4.89 8.34
N PHE A 161 -2.54 4.87 7.17
CA PHE A 161 -2.88 6.02 6.34
C PHE A 161 -4.40 6.26 6.31
N GLY A 162 -5.12 5.73 7.31
CA GLY A 162 -6.57 5.73 7.40
C GLY A 162 -7.19 4.50 6.76
N ASP A 163 -8.44 4.62 6.32
CA ASP A 163 -9.22 3.53 5.75
C ASP A 163 -9.61 3.80 4.28
N VAL A 164 -10.27 2.81 3.67
CA VAL A 164 -10.68 2.83 2.25
C VAL A 164 -12.14 3.24 2.03
N ALA A 165 -12.83 3.71 3.07
CA ALA A 165 -14.19 4.23 2.92
C ALA A 165 -14.21 5.42 1.95
N ASN A 166 -15.17 5.40 1.02
CA ASN A 166 -15.20 6.31 -0.10
C ASN A 166 -15.97 7.61 0.15
N GLY A 167 -16.48 7.80 1.37
CA GLY A 167 -17.16 9.02 1.81
C GLY A 167 -18.63 9.11 1.40
N LEU A 168 -19.14 8.22 0.55
CA LEU A 168 -20.56 8.15 0.25
C LEU A 168 -21.32 7.45 1.40
N PRO A 169 -22.56 7.86 1.70
CA PRO A 169 -23.36 7.18 2.72
C PRO A 169 -23.66 5.74 2.30
N CYS A 170 -23.77 4.85 3.28
CA CYS A 170 -24.09 3.46 3.01
C CYS A 170 -25.39 3.31 2.20
N ASN A 171 -25.29 2.67 1.03
CA ASN A 171 -26.43 2.32 0.19
C ASN A 171 -26.22 0.93 -0.42
N PRO A 172 -26.90 -0.11 0.07
CA PRO A 172 -26.68 -1.47 -0.41
C PRO A 172 -27.06 -1.68 -1.89
N SER A 173 -27.87 -0.78 -2.46
CA SER A 173 -28.34 -0.85 -3.85
C SER A 173 -27.36 -0.26 -4.86
N SER A 174 -26.33 0.46 -4.43
CA SER A 174 -25.31 1.02 -5.34
C SER A 174 -23.95 1.08 -4.67
N ARG A 175 -22.91 0.61 -5.37
CA ARG A 175 -21.52 0.64 -4.90
C ARG A 175 -20.63 1.28 -5.97
N PRO A 176 -20.80 2.58 -6.25
CA PRO A 176 -19.98 3.26 -7.23
C PRO A 176 -18.54 3.36 -6.72
N TYR A 177 -17.57 3.20 -7.63
CA TYR A 177 -16.19 3.55 -7.31
C TYR A 177 -16.03 5.07 -7.21
N VAL A 178 -15.25 5.51 -6.21
CA VAL A 178 -14.84 6.92 -6.05
C VAL A 178 -13.32 6.94 -5.88
N SER A 179 -12.65 7.87 -6.57
CA SER A 179 -11.23 8.14 -6.38
C SER A 179 -10.99 8.89 -5.07
N ILE A 180 -10.08 8.36 -4.26
CA ILE A 180 -9.72 8.84 -2.94
C ILE A 180 -8.21 9.08 -2.94
N GLN A 181 -7.78 10.19 -2.33
CA GLN A 181 -6.37 10.47 -2.08
C GLN A 181 -6.09 10.45 -0.57
N ARG A 182 -4.99 9.83 -0.19
CA ARG A 182 -4.47 9.83 1.18
C ARG A 182 -3.01 10.27 1.16
N ASP A 183 -2.72 11.31 1.92
CA ASP A 183 -1.40 11.90 2.06
C ASP A 183 -0.96 11.76 3.51
N ASN A 184 0.17 11.09 3.75
CA ASN A 184 0.71 11.01 5.10
C ASN A 184 2.23 10.74 5.10
N LEU A 185 2.80 10.88 6.29
CA LEU A 185 4.19 10.54 6.59
C LEU A 185 4.24 9.13 7.20
N HIS A 186 5.13 8.29 6.69
CA HIS A 186 5.50 7.07 7.40
C HIS A 186 6.15 7.45 8.73
N THR A 187 5.68 6.87 9.82
CA THR A 187 6.04 7.32 11.18
C THR A 187 7.45 6.90 11.56
N PHE A 188 7.97 5.85 10.94
CA PHE A 188 9.29 5.31 11.21
C PHE A 188 10.25 5.70 10.09
N ASP A 189 11.47 6.01 10.47
CA ASP A 189 12.53 6.17 9.49
C ASP A 189 12.95 4.82 8.91
N VAL A 190 13.25 4.79 7.61
CA VAL A 190 13.69 3.59 6.89
C VAL A 190 15.15 3.76 6.48
N THR A 191 15.99 2.83 6.92
CA THR A 191 17.41 2.81 6.53
C THR A 191 17.57 1.95 5.28
N ALA A 192 18.15 2.49 4.21
CA ALA A 192 18.50 1.70 3.04
C ALA A 192 19.58 0.66 3.37
N ASN A 193 19.54 -0.51 2.74
CA ASN A 193 20.48 -1.58 3.02
C ASN A 193 21.91 -1.27 2.51
N ALA A 194 22.84 -2.19 2.73
CA ALA A 194 24.25 -2.02 2.34
C ALA A 194 24.47 -1.89 0.81
N ASN A 195 23.50 -2.32 -0.01
CA ASN A 195 23.53 -2.19 -1.46
C ASN A 195 22.86 -0.89 -1.95
N GLY A 196 22.35 -0.06 -1.05
CA GLY A 196 21.55 1.13 -1.42
C GLY A 196 20.15 0.76 -1.89
N GLU A 197 19.58 -0.35 -1.43
CA GLU A 197 18.21 -0.72 -1.74
C GLU A 197 17.26 -0.32 -0.60
N LEU A 198 16.09 0.18 -0.97
CA LEU A 198 14.97 0.48 -0.08
C LEU A 198 13.70 0.01 -0.77
N TRP A 199 12.92 -0.82 -0.10
CA TRP A 199 11.64 -1.31 -0.61
C TRP A 199 10.50 -0.43 -0.11
N LEU A 200 9.67 0.06 -1.02
CA LEU A 200 8.39 0.68 -0.73
C LEU A 200 7.35 -0.42 -0.52
N LEU A 201 6.44 -0.19 0.44
CA LEU A 201 5.30 -1.05 0.73
C LEU A 201 4.05 -0.17 0.82
N VAL A 202 3.01 -0.50 0.04
CA VAL A 202 1.69 0.12 0.09
C VAL A 202 0.65 -0.99 0.03
N GLY A 203 -0.29 -1.04 0.95
CA GLY A 203 -1.27 -2.13 0.97
C GLY A 203 -2.46 -1.83 1.88
N THR A 204 -3.32 -2.81 2.06
CA THR A 204 -4.46 -2.73 2.97
C THR A 204 -4.51 -3.92 3.89
N ASP A 205 -4.71 -3.64 5.17
CA ASP A 205 -4.85 -4.61 6.26
C ASP A 205 -6.33 -4.73 6.62
N SER A 206 -6.95 -5.89 6.35
CA SER A 206 -8.40 -6.03 6.39
C SER A 206 -8.88 -6.81 7.62
N GLY A 207 -9.63 -6.15 8.50
CA GLY A 207 -10.50 -6.81 9.50
C GLY A 207 -11.93 -6.99 8.99
N PHE A 208 -12.27 -6.47 7.81
CA PHE A 208 -13.55 -6.77 7.16
C PHE A 208 -13.49 -8.18 6.56
N GLU A 209 -14.37 -9.08 6.99
CA GLU A 209 -14.39 -10.50 6.61
C GLU A 209 -15.22 -10.76 5.34
N ALA A 210 -14.92 -10.04 4.27
CA ALA A 210 -15.44 -10.33 2.94
C ALA A 210 -14.56 -9.73 1.83
N LEU A 211 -15.03 -9.85 0.59
CA LEU A 211 -14.37 -9.33 -0.60
C LEU A 211 -14.16 -7.81 -0.52
N THR A 212 -12.89 -7.43 -0.59
CA THR A 212 -12.43 -6.07 -0.82
C THR A 212 -11.77 -6.00 -2.20
N ALA A 213 -12.04 -4.94 -2.97
CA ALA A 213 -11.45 -4.73 -4.29
C ALA A 213 -11.14 -3.25 -4.52
N LEU A 214 -9.89 -2.95 -4.84
CA LEU A 214 -9.38 -1.58 -5.01
C LEU A 214 -8.68 -1.42 -6.35
N TYR A 215 -8.64 -0.18 -6.85
CA TYR A 215 -7.77 0.20 -7.96
C TYR A 215 -6.78 1.25 -7.45
N TYR A 216 -5.50 0.89 -7.29
CA TYR A 216 -4.48 1.93 -7.12
C TYR A 216 -4.29 2.66 -8.46
N GLN A 217 -4.42 3.97 -8.45
CA GLN A 217 -4.32 4.82 -9.63
C GLN A 217 -2.93 5.45 -9.70
N ARG A 218 -2.44 5.94 -8.56
CA ARG A 218 -1.16 6.62 -8.47
C ARG A 218 -0.55 6.49 -7.08
N ILE A 219 0.76 6.31 -7.03
CA ILE A 219 1.55 6.39 -5.81
C ILE A 219 2.70 7.35 -6.05
N ASP A 220 2.71 8.46 -5.33
CA ASP A 220 3.86 9.36 -5.25
C ASP A 220 4.56 9.16 -3.92
N VAL A 221 5.89 9.18 -3.92
CA VAL A 221 6.71 9.09 -2.72
C VAL A 221 7.84 10.09 -2.75
N GLN A 222 8.08 10.72 -1.60
CA GLN A 222 9.25 11.56 -1.35
C GLN A 222 10.09 10.93 -0.23
N LEU A 223 11.38 10.73 -0.50
CA LEU A 223 12.38 10.33 0.50
C LEU A 223 13.18 11.58 0.89
N MET A 224 13.23 11.86 2.19
CA MET A 224 13.89 13.05 2.77
C MET A 224 14.99 12.63 3.73
#